data_AF-A0A930ZFQ6-F1
#
_entry.id   AF-A0A930ZFQ6-F1
#
_cell.length_a   1.000
_cell.length_b   1.000
_cell.length_c   1.000
_cell.angle_alpha   90.00
_cell.angle_beta   90.00
_cell.angle_gamma   90.00
#
_symmetry.space_group_name_H-M   'P 1'
#
loop_
_entity.id
_entity.type
_entity.pdbx_description
1 polymer ?
#
loop_
_entity_poly.entity_id
_entity_poly.type
_entity_poly.pdbx_seq_one_letter_code
_entity_poly.pdbx_strand_id
1 'polypeptide(L)'
;MQRLLDQAAILIRDARELPPERATRSFQEAVGLLEAVPPGKERDGMMALAYLRMSQTQRKMGQGREADRSYMLGYSYARTSREERVRRLAEKLGEEFKG
;
A
#
# COMPACT_ATOMS: atom_id res chain seq x y z
N MET A 1 7.59 18.72 1.33
CA MET A 1 6.73 17.64 1.89
C MET A 1 5.54 17.37 0.98
N GLN A 2 4.69 18.36 0.66
CA GLN A 2 3.54 18.15 -0.25
C GLN A 2 3.94 17.49 -1.58
N ARG A 3 5.02 17.97 -2.21
CA ARG A 3 5.56 17.37 -3.44
C ARG A 3 5.88 15.87 -3.34
N LEU A 4 6.28 15.37 -2.16
CA LEU A 4 6.57 13.95 -1.95
C LEU A 4 5.27 13.14 -1.84
N LEU A 5 4.25 13.68 -1.16
CA LEU A 5 2.92 13.08 -1.12
C LEU A 5 2.32 13.02 -2.53
N ASP A 6 2.40 14.11 -3.30
CA ASP A 6 1.89 14.15 -4.67
C ASP A 6 2.59 13.11 -5.57
N GLN A 7 3.91 13.00 -5.46
CA GLN A 7 4.69 12.02 -6.23
C GLN A 7 4.36 10.57 -5.82
N ALA A 8 4.22 10.30 -4.52
CA ALA A 8 3.78 8.99 -4.04
C ALA A 8 2.36 8.65 -4.54
N ALA A 9 1.46 9.64 -4.59
CA ALA A 9 0.10 9.44 -5.08
C ALA A 9 0.08 9.05 -6.57
N ILE A 10 0.92 9.71 -7.38
CA ILE A 10 1.09 9.39 -8.80
C ILE A 10 1.60 7.96 -8.97
N LEU A 11 2.67 7.58 -8.25
CA LEU A 11 3.23 6.22 -8.31
C LEU A 11 2.19 5.15 -7.93
N ILE A 12 1.45 5.36 -6.84
CA ILE A 12 0.42 4.41 -6.38
C ILE A 12 -0.71 4.28 -7.41
N ARG A 13 -1.13 5.40 -8.01
CA ARG A 13 -2.19 5.42 -9.02
C ARG A 13 -1.75 4.68 -10.29
N ASP A 14 -0.60 5.04 -10.81
CA ASP A 14 -0.12 4.56 -12.12
C ASP A 14 0.33 3.09 -12.06
N ALA A 15 0.79 2.62 -10.89
CA ALA A 15 1.14 1.22 -10.66
C ALA A 15 0.02 0.22 -10.98
N ARG A 16 -1.25 0.66 -10.96
CA ARG A 16 -2.40 -0.19 -11.28
C ARG A 16 -2.42 -0.68 -12.73
N GLU A 17 -1.81 0.09 -13.62
CA GLU A 17 -1.75 -0.20 -15.07
C GLU A 17 -0.44 -0.91 -15.45
N LEU A 18 0.45 -1.15 -14.48
CA LEU A 18 1.75 -1.79 -14.71
C LEU A 18 1.67 -3.32 -14.56
N PRO A 19 2.58 -4.05 -15.24
CA PRO A 19 2.81 -5.46 -14.92
C PRO A 19 3.18 -5.65 -13.45
N PRO A 20 2.82 -6.80 -12.82
CA PRO A 20 2.96 -7.01 -11.38
C PRO A 20 4.34 -6.67 -10.80
N GLU A 21 5.43 -7.06 -11.47
CA GLU A 21 6.80 -6.82 -11.00
C GLU A 21 7.13 -5.33 -10.98
N ARG A 22 6.67 -4.58 -11.99
CA ARG A 22 6.86 -3.13 -12.09
C ARG A 22 5.95 -2.40 -11.10
N ALA A 23 4.70 -2.85 -10.96
CA ALA A 23 3.77 -2.32 -9.97
C ALA A 23 4.32 -2.44 -8.55
N THR A 24 4.86 -3.62 -8.17
CA THR A 24 5.51 -3.81 -6.88
C THR A 24 6.67 -2.84 -6.65
N ARG A 25 7.53 -2.62 -7.65
CA ARG A 25 8.62 -1.63 -7.54
C ARG A 25 8.09 -0.20 -7.37
N SER A 26 7.05 0.19 -8.12
CA SER A 26 6.42 1.50 -7.96
C SER A 26 5.80 1.70 -6.58
N PHE A 27 5.20 0.66 -5.99
CA PHE A 27 4.71 0.74 -4.60
C PHE A 27 5.85 0.88 -3.59
N GLN A 28 6.98 0.17 -3.78
CA GLN A 28 8.15 0.32 -2.92
C GLN A 28 8.74 1.73 -3.00
N GLU A 29 8.82 2.30 -4.20
CA GLU A 29 9.27 3.68 -4.39
C GLU A 29 8.33 4.68 -3.71
N ALA A 30 7.01 4.52 -3.88
CA ALA A 30 6.02 5.35 -3.20
C ALA A 30 6.16 5.29 -1.68
N VAL A 31 6.36 4.09 -1.12
CA VAL A 31 6.62 3.89 0.31
C VAL A 31 7.87 4.64 0.76
N GLY A 32 8.97 4.54 0.02
CA GLY A 32 10.21 5.27 0.33
C GLY A 32 10.02 6.79 0.37
N LEU A 33 9.22 7.35 -0.54
CA LEU A 33 8.86 8.77 -0.51
C LEU A 33 8.02 9.13 0.72
N LEU A 34 7.07 8.27 1.11
CA LEU A 34 6.19 8.47 2.27
C LEU A 34 6.91 8.31 3.62
N GLU A 35 8.00 7.54 3.67
CA GLU A 35 8.87 7.44 4.84
C GLU A 35 9.65 8.73 5.12
N ALA A 36 9.95 9.51 4.08
CA ALA A 36 10.57 10.83 4.22
C ALA A 36 9.58 11.94 4.65
N VAL A 37 8.29 11.64 4.75
CA VAL A 37 7.25 12.58 5.18
C VAL A 37 6.92 12.35 6.67
N PRO A 38 6.82 13.40 7.50
CA PRO A 38 6.44 13.26 8.90
C PRO A 38 5.11 12.50 9.07
N PRO A 39 4.94 11.73 10.16
CA PRO A 39 3.69 11.02 10.44
C PRO A 39 2.48 11.95 10.41
N GLY A 40 1.41 11.50 9.75
CA GLY A 40 0.18 12.26 9.56
C GLY A 40 -0.87 11.40 8.88
N LYS A 41 -2.16 11.76 9.05
CA LYS A 41 -3.28 10.94 8.56
C LYS A 41 -3.21 10.64 7.06
N GLU A 42 -2.90 11.66 6.26
CA GLU A 42 -2.77 11.52 4.81
C GLU A 42 -1.62 10.59 4.43
N ARG A 43 -0.42 10.84 4.98
CA ARG A 43 0.77 10.00 4.79
C ARG A 43 0.50 8.55 5.19
N ASP A 44 -0.13 8.33 6.33
CA ASP A 44 -0.45 6.98 6.83
C ASP A 44 -1.53 6.30 5.99
N GLY A 45 -2.54 7.04 5.52
CA GLY A 45 -3.55 6.51 4.61
C GLY A 45 -2.94 6.06 3.27
N MET A 46 -1.98 6.83 2.75
CA MET A 46 -1.23 6.48 1.55
C MET A 46 -0.29 5.29 1.77
N MET A 47 0.40 5.22 2.91
CA MET A 47 1.22 4.06 3.29
C MET A 47 0.38 2.80 3.33
N ALA A 48 -0.77 2.86 3.99
CA ALA A 48 -1.70 1.75 4.06
C ALA A 48 -2.15 1.31 2.65
N LEU A 49 -2.56 2.25 1.80
CA LEU A 49 -2.97 1.95 0.43
C LEU A 49 -1.84 1.29 -0.38
N ALA A 50 -0.62 1.83 -0.33
CA ALA A 50 0.53 1.30 -1.08
C ALA A 50 0.84 -0.14 -0.65
N TYR A 51 0.92 -0.40 0.66
CA TYR A 51 1.21 -1.72 1.20
C TYR A 51 0.12 -2.76 0.87
N LEU A 52 -1.15 -2.40 0.99
CA LEU A 52 -2.26 -3.31 0.67
C LEU A 52 -2.30 -3.65 -0.83
N ARG A 53 -2.07 -2.68 -1.71
CA ARG A 53 -1.97 -2.91 -3.16
C ARG A 53 -0.74 -3.72 -3.54
N MET A 54 0.38 -3.49 -2.87
CA MET A 54 1.60 -4.28 -3.04
C MET A 54 1.36 -5.73 -2.62
N SER A 55 0.69 -5.97 -1.50
CA SER A 55 0.30 -7.30 -1.04
C SER A 55 -0.54 -8.05 -2.07
N GLN A 56 -1.60 -7.43 -2.60
CA GLN A 56 -2.41 -8.01 -3.69
C GLN A 56 -1.56 -8.41 -4.89
N THR A 57 -0.61 -7.55 -5.28
CA THR A 57 0.25 -7.75 -6.43
C THR A 57 1.22 -8.91 -6.20
N GLN A 58 1.86 -8.96 -5.02
CA GLN A 58 2.75 -10.04 -4.60
C GLN A 58 2.03 -11.39 -4.55
N ARG A 59 0.78 -11.40 -4.05
CA ARG A 59 -0.05 -12.62 -4.02
C ARG A 59 -0.31 -13.17 -5.43
N LYS A 60 -0.64 -12.30 -6.39
CA LYS A 60 -0.81 -12.69 -7.81
C LYS A 60 0.46 -13.27 -8.44
N MET A 61 1.62 -12.85 -7.96
CA MET A 61 2.93 -13.38 -8.41
C MET A 61 3.37 -14.65 -7.65
N GLY A 62 2.54 -15.20 -6.76
CA GLY A 62 2.89 -16.37 -5.94
C GLY A 62 3.86 -16.06 -4.80
N GLN A 63 4.12 -14.78 -4.49
CA GLN A 63 5.03 -14.34 -3.43
C GLN A 63 4.29 -14.25 -2.09
N GLY A 64 3.82 -15.39 -1.58
CA GLY A 64 2.93 -15.45 -0.42
C GLY A 64 3.52 -14.79 0.83
N ARG A 65 4.78 -15.09 1.15
CA ARG A 65 5.43 -14.55 2.36
C ARG A 65 5.60 -13.03 2.30
N GLU A 66 5.96 -12.50 1.13
CA GLU A 66 6.09 -11.07 0.88
C GLU A 66 4.73 -10.40 0.97
N ALA A 67 3.70 -11.02 0.37
CA ALA A 67 2.32 -10.52 0.39
C ALA A 67 1.80 -10.41 1.83
N ASP A 68 2.04 -11.41 2.68
CA ASP A 68 1.61 -11.41 4.07
C ASP A 68 2.30 -10.31 4.88
N ARG A 69 3.61 -10.10 4.66
CA ARG A 69 4.35 -8.98 5.29
C ARG A 69 3.78 -7.63 4.89
N SER A 70 3.57 -7.41 3.58
CA SER A 70 3.00 -6.17 3.06
C SER A 70 1.58 -5.95 3.58
N TYR A 71 0.78 -7.02 3.69
CA TYR A 71 -0.57 -6.93 4.25
C TYR A 71 -0.55 -6.48 5.71
N MET A 72 0.28 -7.08 6.56
CA MET A 72 0.38 -6.69 7.97
C MET A 72 0.74 -5.22 8.15
N LEU A 73 1.70 -4.71 7.36
CA LEU A 73 2.08 -3.30 7.37
C LEU A 73 0.92 -2.41 6.90
N GLY A 74 0.26 -2.77 5.80
CA GLY A 74 -0.88 -2.05 5.26
C GLY A 74 -2.06 -1.99 6.25
N TYR A 75 -2.36 -3.10 6.92
CA TYR A 75 -3.39 -3.19 7.95
C TYR A 75 -3.07 -2.31 9.16
N SER A 76 -1.81 -2.31 9.61
CA SER A 76 -1.37 -1.47 10.73
C SER A 76 -1.60 0.02 10.45
N TYR A 77 -1.19 0.51 9.27
CA TYR A 77 -1.41 1.90 8.87
C TYR A 77 -2.89 2.22 8.59
N ALA A 78 -3.66 1.27 8.07
CA ALA A 78 -5.11 1.46 7.88
C ALA A 78 -5.82 1.69 9.23
N ARG A 79 -5.35 1.03 10.29
CA ARG A 79 -5.87 1.21 11.65
C ARG A 79 -5.54 2.59 12.22
N THR A 80 -4.34 3.12 11.98
CA THR A 80 -3.87 4.38 12.57
C THR A 80 -4.29 5.62 11.80
N SER A 81 -4.38 5.55 10.46
CA SER A 81 -4.77 6.68 9.60
C SER A 81 -6.20 7.19 9.84
N ARG A 82 -7.10 6.31 10.30
CA ARG A 82 -8.56 6.53 10.40
C ARG A 82 -9.22 6.81 9.05
N GLU A 83 -8.59 6.40 7.95
CA GLU A 83 -9.13 6.52 6.59
C GLU A 83 -10.06 5.33 6.27
N GLU A 84 -11.37 5.59 6.29
CA GLU A 84 -12.40 4.55 6.20
C GLU A 84 -12.34 3.73 4.89
N ARG A 85 -11.95 4.37 3.79
CA ARG A 85 -11.78 3.66 2.51
C ARG A 85 -10.65 2.64 2.56
N VAL A 86 -9.57 2.98 3.25
CA VAL A 86 -8.38 2.12 3.32
C VAL A 86 -8.59 1.00 4.35
N ARG A 87 -9.30 1.29 5.45
CA ARG A 87 -9.75 0.26 6.40
C ARG A 87 -10.58 -0.82 5.72
N ARG A 88 -11.61 -0.43 4.96
CA ARG A 88 -12.46 -1.37 4.22
C ARG A 88 -11.67 -2.21 3.20
N LEU A 89 -10.65 -1.63 2.57
CA LEU A 89 -9.75 -2.39 1.70
C LEU A 89 -8.96 -3.44 2.49
N ALA A 90 -8.42 -3.07 3.65
CA ALA A 90 -7.66 -3.98 4.50
C ALA A 90 -8.52 -5.16 4.98
N GLU A 91 -9.74 -4.88 5.45
CA GLU A 91 -10.70 -5.90 5.90
C GLU A 91 -11.07 -6.85 4.77
N LYS A 92 -11.42 -6.31 3.59
CA LYS A 92 -11.74 -7.11 2.41
C LYS A 92 -10.59 -8.07 2.04
N LEU A 93 -9.35 -7.58 2.07
CA LEU A 93 -8.18 -8.41 1.79
C LEU A 93 -7.93 -9.48 2.85
N GLY A 94 -8.18 -9.16 4.12
CA GLY A 94 -8.12 -10.12 5.20
C GLY A 94 -9.08 -11.29 4.99
N GLU A 95 -10.29 -11.03 4.51
CA GLU A 95 -11.25 -12.09 4.18
C GLU A 95 -10.83 -12.87 2.93
N GLU A 96 -10.33 -12.20 1.88
CA GLU A 96 -9.83 -12.85 0.65
C GLU A 96 -8.61 -13.74 0.91
N PHE A 97 -7.76 -13.44 1.89
CA PHE A 97 -6.54 -14.22 2.17
C PHE A 97 -6.76 -15.40 3.13
N LYS A 98 -7.89 -15.43 3.84
CA LYS A 98 -8.29 -16.55 4.69
C LYS A 98 -8.98 -17.68 3.89
N GLY A 99 -9.59 -17.33 2.75
CA GLY A 99 -10.20 -18.28 1.81
C GLY A 99 -9.17 -18.92 0.90
#